data_AF-A0A537B3U8-F1
#
_entry.id   AF-A0A537B3U8-F1
#
_cell.length_a   1.000
_cell.length_b   1.000
_cell.length_c   1.000
_cell.angle_alpha   90.00
_cell.angle_beta   90.00
_cell.angle_gamma   90.00
#
_symmetry.space_group_name_H-M   'P 1'
#
loop_
_entity.id
_entity.type
_entity.pdbx_description
1 polymer ?
#
loop_
_entity_poly.entity_id
_entity_poly.type
_entity_poly.pdbx_seq_one_letter_code
_entity_poly.pdbx_strand_id
1 'polypeptide(L)'
;MRAGPLALIVAIATNLQVAPASAQSLDYEFFKARVEPIFLKKKPGHTRCYVCHAESNNAFRLEKVSPGARAWTEEQSRRNFETVSRLVVPGNLAASRLLIMPLAPEAGGNSFHNGGRQFESKDDPDWKTLAQWADGQKPGTSK
;
A
#
# COMPACT_ATOMS: atom_id res chain seq x y z
N MET A 1 -60.60 1.08 42.85
CA MET A 1 -60.07 1.97 41.80
C MET A 1 -58.69 1.48 41.40
N ARG A 2 -58.56 1.08 40.12
CA ARG A 2 -57.38 0.93 39.25
C ARG A 2 -56.05 0.44 39.84
N ALA A 3 -55.72 -0.81 39.50
CA ALA A 3 -54.35 -1.32 39.39
C ALA A 3 -53.59 -0.57 38.28
N GLY A 4 -52.33 -0.17 38.54
CA GLY A 4 -51.42 0.41 37.56
C GLY A 4 -50.31 -0.59 37.19
N PRO A 5 -49.86 -0.67 35.91
CA PRO A 5 -48.92 -1.68 35.47
C PRO A 5 -47.46 -1.34 35.78
N LEU A 6 -46.64 -2.39 35.89
CA LEU A 6 -45.17 -2.36 35.95
C LEU A 6 -44.56 -1.63 34.76
N ALA A 7 -43.44 -0.94 34.99
CA ALA A 7 -42.48 -0.59 33.95
C ALA A 7 -41.10 -1.17 34.32
N LEU A 8 -40.73 -2.27 33.66
CA LEU A 8 -39.39 -2.85 33.69
C LEU A 8 -38.53 -2.08 32.67
N ILE A 9 -37.56 -1.31 33.14
CA ILE A 9 -36.59 -0.64 32.28
C ILE A 9 -35.54 -1.68 31.86
N VAL A 10 -35.66 -2.19 30.63
CA VAL A 10 -34.60 -2.98 29.99
C VAL A 10 -33.61 -2.00 29.37
N ALA A 11 -32.46 -1.82 30.01
CA ALA A 11 -31.34 -1.08 29.44
C ALA A 11 -30.67 -1.96 28.36
N ILE A 12 -30.97 -1.71 27.09
CA ILE A 12 -30.24 -2.28 25.95
C ILE A 12 -28.95 -1.49 25.81
N ALA A 13 -27.89 -1.94 26.46
CA ALA A 13 -26.54 -1.46 26.14
C ALA A 13 -26.12 -2.11 24.82
N THR A 14 -26.25 -1.35 23.72
CA THR A 14 -25.65 -1.69 22.43
C THR A 14 -24.13 -1.76 22.60
N ASN A 15 -23.59 -2.97 22.65
CA ASN A 15 -22.16 -3.19 22.49
C ASN A 15 -21.79 -2.78 21.07
N LEU A 16 -21.27 -1.57 20.92
CA LEU A 16 -20.59 -1.15 19.70
C LEU A 16 -19.25 -1.91 19.67
N GLN A 17 -19.28 -3.15 19.19
CA GLN A 17 -18.06 -3.87 18.84
C GLN A 17 -17.43 -3.12 17.67
N VAL A 18 -16.51 -2.21 17.98
CA VAL A 18 -15.49 -1.78 17.04
C VAL A 18 -14.70 -3.05 16.72
N ALA A 19 -15.03 -3.69 15.60
CA ALA A 19 -14.20 -4.74 15.07
C ALA A 19 -12.78 -4.15 14.97
N PRO A 20 -11.75 -4.81 15.53
CA PRO A 20 -10.39 -4.37 15.28
C PRO A 20 -10.26 -4.33 13.76
N ALA A 21 -9.94 -3.16 13.21
CA ALA A 21 -9.52 -3.04 11.83
C ALA A 21 -8.43 -4.09 11.69
N SER A 22 -8.75 -5.20 11.02
CA SER A 22 -7.82 -6.29 10.84
C SER A 22 -6.60 -5.59 10.27
N ALA A 23 -5.43 -5.75 10.89
CA ALA A 23 -4.19 -5.39 10.23
C ALA A 23 -4.21 -6.22 8.94
N GLN A 24 -4.72 -5.64 7.85
CA GLN A 24 -4.96 -6.36 6.62
C GLN A 24 -3.56 -6.79 6.19
N SER A 25 -3.28 -8.08 6.31
CA SER A 25 -2.05 -8.63 5.77
C SER A 25 -2.08 -8.30 4.29
N LEU A 26 -1.12 -7.50 3.84
CA LEU A 26 -1.02 -7.07 2.45
C LEU A 26 -1.07 -8.29 1.53
N ASP A 27 -1.79 -8.18 0.42
CA ASP A 27 -2.04 -9.32 -0.45
C ASP A 27 -0.85 -9.54 -1.39
N TYR A 28 -0.24 -10.73 -1.34
CA TYR A 28 0.93 -11.04 -2.15
C TYR A 28 0.61 -11.18 -3.64
N GLU A 29 -0.54 -11.77 -3.98
CA GLU A 29 -0.93 -11.94 -5.38
C GLU A 29 -1.24 -10.60 -6.03
N PHE A 30 -1.91 -9.69 -5.31
CA PHE A 30 -2.07 -8.30 -5.72
C PHE A 30 -0.72 -7.61 -5.88
N PHE A 31 0.18 -7.78 -4.91
CA PHE A 31 1.51 -7.20 -4.99
C PHE A 31 2.23 -7.64 -6.26
N LYS A 32 2.38 -8.95 -6.47
CA LYS A 32 3.11 -9.52 -7.60
C LYS A 32 2.46 -9.15 -8.94
N ALA A 33 1.14 -9.16 -9.03
CA ALA A 33 0.43 -8.90 -10.28
C ALA A 33 0.32 -7.41 -10.64
N ARG A 34 0.29 -6.51 -9.65
CA ARG A 34 -0.12 -5.10 -9.86
C ARG A 34 0.89 -4.08 -9.32
N VAL A 35 1.53 -4.36 -8.19
CA VAL A 35 2.46 -3.43 -7.52
C VAL A 35 3.87 -3.61 -8.06
N GLU A 36 4.40 -4.83 -8.02
CA GLU A 36 5.78 -5.13 -8.39
C GLU A 36 6.14 -4.70 -9.82
N PRO A 37 5.28 -4.88 -10.85
CA PRO A 37 5.57 -4.42 -12.21
C PRO A 37 5.81 -2.90 -12.31
N ILE A 38 5.23 -2.10 -11.41
CA ILE A 38 5.43 -0.64 -11.40
C ILE A 38 6.91 -0.30 -11.20
N PHE A 39 7.64 -1.10 -10.41
CA PHE A 39 9.05 -0.84 -10.12
C PHE A 39 9.98 -1.06 -11.34
N LEU A 40 9.54 -1.85 -12.32
CA LEU A 40 10.25 -2.11 -13.58
C LEU A 40 9.72 -1.27 -14.76
N LYS A 41 8.57 -0.61 -14.59
CA LYS A 41 7.93 0.19 -15.63
C LYS A 41 8.73 1.45 -15.93
N LYS A 42 9.01 1.70 -17.21
CA LYS A 42 9.59 2.97 -17.68
C LYS A 42 8.45 3.96 -17.95
N LYS A 43 8.44 5.08 -17.25
CA LYS A 43 7.58 6.24 -17.55
C LYS A 43 8.38 7.30 -18.33
N PRO A 44 7.78 8.00 -19.30
CA PRO A 44 8.43 9.13 -19.96
C PRO A 44 8.93 10.15 -18.92
N GLY A 45 10.17 10.63 -19.07
CA GLY A 45 10.75 11.59 -18.12
C GLY A 45 11.26 11.03 -16.78
N HIS A 46 10.98 9.76 -16.44
CA HIS A 46 11.36 9.20 -15.14
C HIS A 46 12.34 8.02 -15.25
N THR A 47 13.33 7.98 -14.36
CA THR A 47 14.13 6.76 -14.13
C THR A 47 13.26 5.72 -13.43
N ARG A 48 13.37 4.44 -13.84
CA ARG A 48 12.63 3.34 -13.21
C ARG A 48 13.06 3.20 -11.75
N CYS A 49 12.13 2.90 -10.84
CA CYS A 49 12.44 2.65 -9.43
C CYS A 49 13.58 1.64 -9.26
N TYR A 50 13.53 0.55 -10.02
CA TYR A 50 14.54 -0.51 -10.00
C TYR A 50 15.98 -0.04 -10.17
N VAL A 51 16.23 0.95 -11.04
CA VAL A 51 17.60 1.41 -11.35
C VAL A 51 18.33 1.92 -10.11
N CYS A 52 17.61 2.59 -9.20
CA CYS A 52 18.19 3.09 -7.96
C CYS A 52 18.02 2.11 -6.80
N HIS A 53 16.94 1.32 -6.79
CA HIS A 53 16.57 0.47 -5.65
C HIS A 53 17.15 -0.95 -5.69
N ALA A 54 17.70 -1.42 -6.82
CA ALA A 54 18.37 -2.73 -6.91
C ALA A 54 19.75 -2.77 -6.21
N GLU A 55 20.40 -1.61 -6.07
CA GLU A 55 21.71 -1.45 -5.43
C GLU A 55 21.63 -0.58 -4.17
N SER A 56 20.43 -0.25 -3.70
CA SER A 56 20.26 0.67 -2.57
C SER A 56 20.69 0.01 -1.24
N ASN A 57 21.15 0.84 -0.31
CA ASN A 57 21.37 0.45 1.09
C ASN A 57 20.32 1.08 2.02
N ASN A 58 19.09 1.28 1.50
CA ASN A 58 17.98 1.86 2.27
C ASN A 58 16.85 0.85 2.46
N ALA A 59 15.80 1.25 3.16
CA ALA A 59 14.65 0.39 3.47
C ALA A 59 13.90 -0.12 2.24
N PHE A 60 14.04 0.52 1.07
CA PHE A 60 13.47 0.07 -0.19
C PHE A 60 14.58 -0.54 -1.07
N ARG A 61 15.04 -1.73 -0.70
CA ARG A 61 16.03 -2.51 -1.47
C ARG A 61 15.33 -3.62 -2.24
N LEU A 62 15.28 -3.48 -3.56
CA LEU A 62 14.73 -4.49 -4.45
C LEU A 62 15.77 -5.57 -4.75
N GLU A 63 15.30 -6.80 -4.94
CA GLU A 63 16.10 -7.88 -5.47
C GLU A 63 16.62 -7.53 -6.88
N LYS A 64 17.78 -8.05 -7.26
CA LYS A 64 18.27 -7.89 -8.63
C LYS A 64 17.51 -8.85 -9.55
N VAL A 65 16.97 -8.34 -10.65
CA VAL A 65 16.41 -9.17 -11.71
C VAL A 65 17.54 -10.01 -12.32
N SER A 66 17.31 -11.30 -12.49
CA SER A 66 18.30 -12.23 -13.07
C SER A 66 18.74 -11.77 -14.47
N PRO A 67 20.00 -12.02 -14.87
CA PRO A 67 20.48 -11.62 -16.20
C PRO A 67 19.57 -12.11 -17.33
N GLY A 68 19.16 -11.19 -18.21
CA GLY A 68 18.27 -11.48 -19.35
C GLY A 68 16.79 -11.64 -19.00
N ALA A 69 16.41 -11.69 -17.71
CA ALA A 69 15.02 -11.76 -17.31
C ALA A 69 14.31 -10.41 -17.42
N ARG A 70 12.99 -10.46 -17.66
CA ARG A 70 12.12 -9.27 -17.73
C ARG A 70 11.34 -9.00 -16.44
N ALA A 71 11.37 -9.93 -15.51
CA ALA A 71 10.70 -9.88 -14.22
C ALA A 71 11.49 -10.71 -13.19
N TRP A 72 11.16 -10.55 -11.92
CA TRP A 72 11.71 -11.33 -10.82
C TRP A 72 11.21 -12.78 -10.83
N THR A 73 12.00 -13.69 -10.26
CA THR A 73 11.52 -15.05 -9.93
C THR A 73 10.52 -15.02 -8.79
N GLU A 74 9.81 -16.12 -8.53
CA GLU A 74 8.89 -16.22 -7.39
C GLU A 74 9.59 -15.92 -6.07
N GLU A 75 10.79 -16.47 -5.85
CA GLU A 75 11.55 -16.29 -4.63
C GLU A 75 12.02 -14.85 -4.45
N GLN A 76 12.42 -14.20 -5.55
CA GLN A 76 12.76 -12.77 -5.55
C GLN A 76 11.52 -11.90 -5.26
N SER A 77 10.38 -12.26 -5.84
CA SER A 77 9.12 -11.53 -5.64
C SER A 77 8.64 -11.60 -4.19
N ARG A 78 8.80 -12.76 -3.52
CA ARG A 78 8.52 -12.91 -2.08
C ARG A 78 9.41 -12.01 -1.22
N ARG A 79 10.71 -11.93 -1.52
CA ARG A 79 11.63 -11.04 -0.80
C ARG A 79 11.32 -9.56 -1.05
N ASN A 80 10.96 -9.20 -2.28
CA ASN A 80 10.48 -7.86 -2.61
C ASN A 80 9.21 -7.54 -1.82
N PHE A 81 8.25 -8.45 -1.77
CA PHE A 81 7.00 -8.28 -1.00
C PHE A 81 7.28 -8.00 0.47
N GLU A 82 8.15 -8.78 1.12
CA GLU A 82 8.53 -8.55 2.51
C GLU A 82 9.16 -7.16 2.72
N THR A 83 10.07 -6.76 1.83
CA THR A 83 10.73 -5.45 1.90
C THR A 83 9.74 -4.31 1.71
N VAL A 84 8.90 -4.38 0.67
CA VAL A 84 7.95 -3.32 0.32
C VAL A 84 6.83 -3.23 1.35
N SER A 85 6.41 -4.34 1.95
CA SER A 85 5.39 -4.36 3.00
C SER A 85 5.80 -3.54 4.22
N ARG A 86 7.10 -3.50 4.56
CA ARG A 86 7.63 -2.69 5.68
C ARG A 86 7.56 -1.17 5.41
N LEU A 87 7.27 -0.76 4.17
CA LEU A 87 7.11 0.65 3.77
C LEU A 87 5.66 1.12 3.83
N VAL A 88 4.73 0.23 4.17
CA VAL A 88 3.30 0.50 4.32
C VAL A 88 2.94 0.53 5.80
N VAL A 89 2.10 1.48 6.18
CA VAL A 89 1.45 1.55 7.49
C VAL A 89 -0.03 1.25 7.27
N PRO A 90 -0.50 0.03 7.61
CA PRO A 90 -1.89 -0.36 7.42
C PRO A 90 -2.86 0.63 8.09
N GLY A 91 -3.91 1.03 7.37
CA GLY A 91 -4.88 2.02 7.83
C GLY A 91 -4.37 3.47 7.88
N ASN A 92 -3.13 3.75 7.50
CA ASN A 92 -2.58 5.10 7.43
C ASN A 92 -1.68 5.31 6.20
N LEU A 93 -2.32 5.62 5.06
CA LEU A 93 -1.64 5.88 3.79
C LEU A 93 -0.69 7.10 3.86
N ALA A 94 -1.03 8.11 4.67
CA ALA A 94 -0.21 9.30 4.84
C ALA A 94 1.11 9.03 5.58
N ALA A 95 1.17 7.96 6.39
CA ALA A 95 2.39 7.50 7.05
C ALA A 95 3.17 6.46 6.23
N SER A 96 2.62 6.00 5.09
CA SER A 96 3.23 4.95 4.27
C SER A 96 4.31 5.54 3.34
N ARG A 97 5.58 5.27 3.64
CA ARG A 97 6.73 5.78 2.86
C ARG A 97 6.68 5.37 1.39
N LEU A 98 6.11 4.20 1.07
CA LEU A 98 5.88 3.76 -0.31
C LEU A 98 5.08 4.78 -1.14
N LEU A 99 4.15 5.50 -0.50
CA LEU A 99 3.22 6.42 -1.17
C LEU A 99 3.69 7.88 -1.15
N ILE A 100 4.43 8.27 -0.12
CA ILE A 100 4.82 9.68 0.11
C ILE A 100 6.18 10.02 -0.51
N MET A 101 7.17 9.13 -0.42
CA MET A 101 8.52 9.41 -0.94
C MET A 101 8.55 9.68 -2.46
N PRO A 102 7.86 8.91 -3.31
CA PRO A 102 7.89 9.12 -4.76
C PRO A 102 6.88 10.17 -5.27
N LEU A 103 5.98 10.68 -4.42
CA LEU A 103 4.94 11.64 -4.78
C LEU A 103 5.49 13.08 -4.80
N ALA A 104 4.97 13.92 -5.68
CA ALA A 104 5.31 15.34 -5.70
C ALA A 104 4.91 16.04 -4.38
N PRO A 105 5.74 16.95 -3.83
CA PRO A 105 5.43 17.76 -2.66
C PRO A 105 4.09 18.49 -2.75
N GLU A 106 3.73 18.99 -3.93
CA GLU A 106 2.50 19.73 -4.20
C GLU A 106 1.26 18.84 -4.03
N ALA A 107 1.42 17.51 -4.12
CA ALA A 107 0.39 16.51 -3.84
C ALA A 107 0.49 15.89 -2.43
N GLY A 108 1.35 16.45 -1.56
CA GLY A 108 1.60 15.96 -0.20
C GLY A 108 2.70 14.91 -0.09
N GLY A 109 3.60 14.84 -1.09
CA GLY A 109 4.78 13.99 -1.09
C GLY A 109 6.00 14.60 -0.39
N ASN A 110 7.17 13.96 -0.56
CA ASN A 110 8.43 14.43 0.04
C ASN A 110 9.20 15.37 -0.91
N SER A 111 9.85 16.41 -0.36
CA SER A 111 10.71 17.34 -1.10
C SER A 111 11.95 16.69 -1.71
N PHE A 112 12.38 15.53 -1.21
CA PHE A 112 13.59 14.87 -1.68
C PHE A 112 13.41 13.37 -1.98
N HIS A 113 13.75 13.00 -3.21
CA HIS A 113 13.88 11.62 -3.67
C HIS A 113 14.91 11.56 -4.81
N ASN A 114 16.00 10.80 -4.65
CA ASN A 114 17.11 10.76 -5.61
C ASN A 114 16.68 10.36 -7.03
N GLY A 115 15.66 9.51 -7.16
CA GLY A 115 15.07 9.12 -8.45
C GLY A 115 14.12 10.17 -9.04
N GLY A 116 13.99 11.33 -8.40
CA GLY A 116 13.00 12.35 -8.72
C GLY A 116 11.58 12.00 -8.27
N ARG A 117 10.66 12.94 -8.44
CA ARG A 117 9.21 12.71 -8.24
C ARG A 117 8.76 11.71 -9.31
N GLN A 118 8.18 10.59 -8.92
CA GLN A 118 7.69 9.54 -9.83
C GLN A 118 6.19 9.69 -10.12
N PHE A 119 5.46 10.38 -9.24
CA PHE A 119 4.03 10.64 -9.35
C PHE A 119 3.78 12.13 -9.14
N GLU A 120 3.16 12.78 -10.12
CA GLU A 120 2.82 14.21 -10.03
C GLU A 120 1.65 14.42 -9.05
N SER A 121 0.70 13.49 -9.01
CA SER A 121 -0.46 13.58 -8.14
C SER A 121 -0.95 12.20 -7.71
N LYS A 122 -1.88 12.20 -6.74
CA LYS A 122 -2.61 11.00 -6.30
C LYS A 122 -3.58 10.47 -7.35
N ASP A 123 -3.75 11.17 -8.47
CA ASP A 123 -4.56 10.70 -9.59
C ASP A 123 -3.81 9.79 -10.56
N ASP A 124 -2.48 9.70 -10.43
CA ASP A 124 -1.66 8.80 -11.21
C ASP A 124 -2.13 7.34 -11.02
N PRO A 125 -2.37 6.58 -12.11
CA PRO A 125 -2.91 5.23 -12.02
C PRO A 125 -1.98 4.25 -11.31
N ASP A 126 -0.66 4.43 -11.43
CA ASP A 126 0.30 3.59 -10.73
C ASP A 126 0.29 3.95 -9.23
N TRP A 127 0.22 5.24 -8.87
CA TRP A 127 0.07 5.66 -7.47
C TRP A 127 -1.20 5.09 -6.84
N LYS A 128 -2.34 5.16 -7.54
CA LYS A 128 -3.61 4.56 -7.10
C LYS A 128 -3.49 3.06 -6.87
N THR A 129 -2.77 2.36 -7.74
CA THR A 129 -2.52 0.91 -7.58
C THR A 129 -1.71 0.62 -6.31
N LEU A 130 -0.67 1.42 -6.02
CA LEU A 130 0.09 1.30 -4.77
C LEU A 130 -0.81 1.57 -3.54
N ALA A 131 -1.63 2.61 -3.62
CA ALA A 131 -2.52 3.01 -2.53
C ALA A 131 -3.61 1.95 -2.25
N GLN A 132 -4.22 1.37 -3.28
CA GLN A 132 -5.19 0.27 -3.15
C GLN A 132 -4.59 -0.94 -2.44
N TRP A 133 -3.37 -1.32 -2.81
CA TRP A 133 -2.67 -2.42 -2.14
C TRP A 133 -2.36 -2.08 -0.68
N ALA A 134 -1.86 -0.87 -0.42
CA ALA A 134 -1.54 -0.38 0.93
C ALA A 134 -2.79 -0.26 1.84
N ASP A 135 -3.96 -0.04 1.25
CA ASP A 135 -5.28 -0.03 1.91
C ASP A 135 -5.89 -1.43 2.08
N GLY A 136 -5.14 -2.49 1.74
CA GLY A 136 -5.54 -3.87 1.97
C GLY A 136 -6.55 -4.44 0.97
N GLN A 137 -6.68 -3.85 -0.23
CA GLN A 137 -7.52 -4.42 -1.28
C GLN A 137 -6.96 -5.75 -1.80
N LYS A 138 -7.87 -6.68 -2.11
CA LYS A 138 -7.57 -7.98 -2.71
C LYS A 138 -7.90 -8.00 -4.21
N PRO A 139 -7.30 -8.91 -5.00
CA PRO A 139 -7.67 -9.09 -6.40
C PRO A 139 -9.18 -9.38 -6.52
N GLY A 140 -9.90 -8.60 -7.33
CA GLY A 140 -11.33 -8.80 -7.60
C GLY A 140 -12.31 -8.03 -6.70
N THR A 141 -11.82 -7.28 -5.70
CA THR A 141 -12.66 -6.34 -4.92
C THR A 141 -12.75 -4.97 -5.61
N SER A 142 -13.33 -4.92 -6.79
CA SER A 142 -13.84 -3.65 -7.33
C SER A 142 -15.26 -3.49 -6.82
N LYS A 143 -15.51 -2.43 -6.05
CA LYS A 143 -16.87 -1.94 -5.78
C LYS A 143 -17.36 -1.12 -6.96
#